data_AF-A0A7Z2G6S1-F1
#
_entry.id   AF-A0A7Z2G6S1-F1
#
_cell.length_a   1.000
_cell.length_b   1.000
_cell.length_c   1.000
_cell.angle_alpha   90.00
_cell.angle_beta   90.00
_cell.angle_gamma   90.00
#
_symmetry.space_group_name_H-M   'P 1'
#
loop_
_entity.id
_entity.type
_entity.pdbx_description
1 polymer ?
#
loop_
_entity_poly.entity_id
_entity_poly.type
_entity_poly.pdbx_seq_one_letter_code
_entity_poly.pdbx_strand_id
1 'polypeptide(L)'
;MKKLAVPLALSLTLGACAWFQSNPDAGQPVIDSTTNRSVRDVISCLTVEAQRHGASFTTSPLPQGQMLEFGDSNVIKVRADNGATTYRYYAGKRHASNLWIEGASKTCAP
;
A
#
# COMPACT_ATOMS: atom_id res chain seq x y z
N MET A 1 16.63 51.79 -15.47
CA MET A 1 15.63 50.75 -15.80
C MET A 1 15.87 49.54 -14.90
N LYS A 2 15.05 49.37 -13.85
CA LYS A 2 15.21 48.39 -12.75
C LYS A 2 14.11 47.32 -12.85
N LYS A 3 14.24 46.20 -13.58
CA LYS A 3 13.26 45.09 -13.51
C LYS A 3 13.81 43.76 -14.06
N LEU A 4 14.85 43.15 -13.48
CA LEU A 4 15.31 41.82 -13.95
C LEU A 4 15.78 40.85 -12.84
N ALA A 5 15.49 41.10 -11.56
CA ALA A 5 15.92 40.23 -10.46
C ALA A 5 14.78 39.49 -9.74
N VAL A 6 13.54 39.53 -10.26
CA VAL A 6 12.36 38.99 -9.58
C VAL A 6 12.05 37.50 -9.87
N PRO A 7 12.31 36.91 -11.06
CA PRO A 7 11.78 35.57 -11.34
C PRO A 7 12.59 34.43 -10.68
N LEU A 8 13.84 34.67 -10.27
CA LEU A 8 14.71 33.61 -9.73
C LEU A 8 14.46 33.30 -8.24
N ALA A 9 13.89 34.26 -7.49
CA ALA A 9 13.61 34.07 -6.06
C ALA A 9 12.34 33.23 -5.83
N LEU A 10 11.40 33.24 -6.78
CA LEU A 10 10.12 32.54 -6.65
C LEU A 10 10.23 31.02 -6.84
N SER A 11 11.18 30.56 -7.64
CA SER A 11 11.40 29.12 -7.89
C SER A 11 12.06 28.41 -6.70
N LEU A 12 12.89 29.12 -5.93
CA LEU A 12 13.55 28.56 -4.74
C LEU A 12 12.59 28.41 -3.54
N THR A 13 11.54 29.23 -3.45
CA THR A 13 10.57 29.16 -2.33
C THR A 13 9.53 28.05 -2.50
N LEU A 14 9.21 27.64 -3.73
CA LEU A 14 8.21 26.58 -3.98
C LEU A 14 8.75 25.17 -3.72
N GLY A 15 10.06 24.95 -3.85
CA GLY A 15 10.70 23.66 -3.54
C GLY A 15 10.73 23.32 -2.03
N ALA A 16 10.77 24.34 -1.16
CA ALA A 16 10.81 24.16 0.28
C ALA A 16 9.45 23.73 0.88
N CYS A 17 8.33 24.14 0.28
CA CYS A 17 6.99 23.76 0.75
C CYS A 17 6.69 22.26 0.51
N ALA A 18 7.21 21.67 -0.56
CA ALA A 18 7.05 20.24 -0.85
C ALA A 18 7.76 19.34 0.18
N TRP A 19 8.88 19.82 0.75
CA TRP A 19 9.65 19.09 1.76
C TRP A 19 8.98 19.12 3.16
N PHE A 20 8.20 20.15 3.46
CA PHE A 20 7.47 20.27 4.72
C PHE A 20 6.09 19.57 4.73
N GLN A 21 5.61 19.11 3.56
CA GLN A 21 4.37 18.34 3.47
C GLN A 21 4.56 16.84 3.81
N SER A 22 5.79 16.36 3.94
CA SER A 22 6.04 15.04 4.52
C SER A 22 5.83 15.13 6.03
N ASN A 23 4.57 15.02 6.46
CA ASN A 23 4.24 14.88 7.87
C ASN A 23 4.85 13.54 8.35
N PRO A 24 5.87 13.54 9.22
CA PRO A 24 6.52 12.31 9.69
C PRO A 24 5.55 11.42 10.49
N ASP A 25 4.44 11.99 10.96
CA ASP A 25 3.36 11.29 11.64
C ASP A 25 2.23 10.84 10.70
N ALA A 26 2.25 11.26 9.43
CA ALA A 26 1.35 10.67 8.44
C ALA A 26 1.83 9.25 8.18
N GLY A 27 1.14 8.29 8.81
CA GLY A 27 1.36 6.86 8.56
C GLY A 27 1.39 6.56 7.06
N GLN A 28 2.12 5.51 6.69
CA GLN A 28 2.25 5.11 5.28
C GLN A 28 0.86 4.89 4.64
N PRO A 29 0.71 5.21 3.34
CA PRO A 29 -0.59 5.11 2.66
C PRO A 29 -1.15 3.68 2.78
N VAL A 30 -2.37 3.59 3.31
CA VAL A 30 -3.14 2.35 3.35
C VAL A 30 -3.88 2.22 2.03
N ILE A 31 -3.70 1.09 1.34
CA ILE A 31 -4.52 0.77 0.17
C ILE A 31 -5.71 -0.04 0.67
N ASP A 32 -6.90 0.54 0.60
CA ASP A 32 -8.17 -0.10 0.96
C ASP A 32 -9.00 -0.31 -0.30
N SER A 33 -9.42 -1.54 -0.57
CA SER A 33 -10.33 -1.88 -1.66
C SER A 33 -11.38 -2.89 -1.20
N THR A 34 -12.55 -2.81 -1.83
CA THR A 34 -13.65 -3.76 -1.65
C THR A 34 -13.86 -4.54 -2.94
N THR A 35 -14.02 -5.85 -2.83
CA THR A 35 -14.27 -6.74 -3.96
C THR A 35 -15.43 -7.70 -3.67
N ASN A 36 -16.11 -8.14 -4.71
CA ASN A 36 -17.14 -9.18 -4.62
C ASN A 36 -16.56 -10.60 -4.58
N ARG A 37 -15.24 -10.75 -4.78
CA ARG A 37 -14.56 -12.04 -4.64
C ARG A 37 -14.62 -12.52 -3.19
N SER A 38 -14.67 -13.84 -2.99
CA SER A 38 -14.61 -14.39 -1.64
C SER A 38 -13.24 -14.15 -1.01
N VAL A 39 -13.19 -14.07 0.33
CA VAL A 39 -11.94 -14.00 1.09
C VAL A 39 -10.96 -15.10 0.66
N ARG A 40 -11.45 -16.32 0.47
CA ARG A 40 -10.65 -17.47 0.02
C ARG A 40 -10.03 -17.23 -1.35
N ASP A 41 -10.78 -16.69 -2.30
CA ASP A 41 -10.29 -16.44 -3.66
C ASP A 41 -9.22 -15.35 -3.69
N VAL A 42 -9.42 -14.28 -2.91
CA VAL A 42 -8.43 -13.20 -2.76
C VAL A 42 -7.14 -13.76 -2.17
N ILE A 43 -7.22 -14.54 -1.08
CA ILE A 43 -6.03 -15.14 -0.43
C ILE A 43 -5.34 -16.12 -1.38
N SER A 44 -6.09 -16.96 -2.08
CA SER A 44 -5.51 -17.88 -3.07
C SER A 44 -4.77 -17.15 -4.18
N CYS A 45 -5.31 -16.02 -4.66
CA CYS A 45 -4.64 -15.18 -5.64
C CYS A 45 -3.33 -14.60 -5.08
N LEU A 46 -3.37 -14.07 -3.86
CA LEU A 46 -2.18 -13.53 -3.19
C LEU A 46 -1.09 -14.57 -2.97
N THR A 47 -1.46 -15.82 -2.67
CA THR A 47 -0.51 -16.94 -2.57
C THR A 47 0.22 -17.18 -3.89
N VAL A 48 -0.50 -17.16 -5.01
CA VAL A 48 0.09 -17.35 -6.35
C VAL A 48 1.00 -16.18 -6.72
N GLU A 49 0.57 -14.94 -6.46
CA GLU A 49 1.40 -13.76 -6.74
C GLU A 49 2.65 -13.73 -5.84
N ALA A 50 2.52 -14.06 -4.56
CA ALA A 50 3.67 -14.20 -3.66
C ALA A 50 4.69 -15.20 -4.20
N GLN A 51 4.22 -16.38 -4.65
CA GLN A 51 5.08 -17.40 -5.26
C GLN A 51 5.77 -16.88 -6.54
N ARG A 52 5.05 -16.18 -7.42
CA ARG A 52 5.62 -15.58 -8.65
C ARG A 52 6.73 -14.58 -8.36
N HIS A 53 6.61 -13.85 -7.27
CA HIS A 53 7.58 -12.83 -6.85
C HIS A 53 8.64 -13.36 -5.87
N GLY A 54 8.66 -14.67 -5.57
CA GLY A 54 9.61 -15.26 -4.64
C GLY A 54 9.44 -14.74 -3.20
N ALA A 55 8.24 -14.29 -2.86
CA ALA A 55 7.88 -13.80 -1.53
C ALA A 55 7.16 -14.89 -0.73
N SER A 56 7.34 -14.87 0.58
CA SER A 56 6.60 -15.70 1.53
C SER A 56 5.89 -14.82 2.56
N PHE A 57 4.86 -15.39 3.17
CA PHE A 57 4.12 -14.73 4.25
C PHE A 57 3.68 -15.73 5.29
N THR A 58 3.47 -15.26 6.52
CA THR A 58 2.74 -15.99 7.55
C THR A 58 1.28 -15.53 7.58
N THR A 59 0.39 -16.36 8.12
CA THR A 59 -1.02 -16.02 8.26
C THR A 59 -1.44 -15.99 9.71
N SER A 60 -2.21 -14.96 10.06
CA SER A 60 -2.84 -14.79 11.36
C SER A 60 -4.36 -14.70 11.18
N PRO A 61 -5.16 -15.41 11.99
CA PRO A 61 -6.62 -15.39 11.83
C PRO A 61 -7.21 -14.02 12.18
N LEU A 62 -8.23 -13.59 11.44
CA LEU A 62 -9.07 -12.44 11.75
C LEU A 62 -10.53 -12.88 11.84
N PRO A 63 -11.40 -12.15 12.55
CA PRO A 63 -12.84 -12.33 12.42
C PRO A 63 -13.24 -12.22 10.93
N GLN A 64 -13.86 -13.27 10.40
CA GLN A 64 -14.31 -13.35 9.00
C GLN A 64 -13.18 -13.19 7.97
N GLY A 65 -11.93 -13.50 8.31
CA GLY A 65 -10.80 -13.25 7.41
C GLY A 65 -9.44 -13.76 7.87
N GLN A 66 -8.41 -13.30 7.18
CA GLN A 66 -7.00 -13.57 7.50
C GLN A 66 -6.14 -12.33 7.28
N MET A 67 -5.09 -12.23 8.08
CA MET A 67 -4.00 -11.30 7.91
C MET A 67 -2.81 -12.05 7.33
N LEU A 68 -2.22 -11.52 6.27
CA LEU A 68 -1.01 -12.03 5.62
C LEU A 68 0.13 -11.09 5.95
N GLU A 69 1.19 -11.61 6.55
CA GLU A 69 2.33 -10.84 7.05
C GLU A 69 3.57 -11.18 6.22
N PHE A 70 4.08 -10.21 5.48
CA PHE A 70 5.21 -10.33 4.54
C PHE A 70 6.47 -9.70 5.14
N GLY A 71 7.40 -10.55 5.57
CA GLY A 71 8.67 -10.15 6.16
C GLY A 71 8.47 -9.26 7.41
N ASP A 72 9.28 -8.23 7.54
CA ASP A 72 9.39 -7.49 8.81
C ASP A 72 8.23 -6.52 9.08
N SER A 73 7.34 -6.25 8.11
CA SER A 73 6.34 -5.16 8.28
C SER A 73 5.24 -4.98 7.22
N ASN A 74 5.27 -5.66 6.07
CA ASN A 74 4.20 -5.50 5.07
C ASN A 74 3.02 -6.39 5.45
N VAL A 75 1.82 -5.82 5.58
CA VAL A 75 0.65 -6.58 6.05
C VAL A 75 -0.52 -6.39 5.09
N ILE A 76 -1.16 -7.49 4.72
CA ILE A 76 -2.42 -7.48 3.98
C ILE A 76 -3.51 -8.07 4.87
N LYS A 77 -4.56 -7.31 5.17
CA LYS A 77 -5.76 -7.83 5.85
C LYS A 77 -6.83 -8.09 4.81
N VAL A 78 -7.31 -9.33 4.75
CA VAL A 78 -8.43 -9.74 3.89
C VAL A 78 -9.54 -10.26 4.78
N ARG A 79 -10.71 -9.63 4.75
CA ARG A 79 -11.86 -10.05 5.56
C ARG A 79 -13.17 -9.81 4.83
N ALA A 80 -14.19 -10.61 5.13
CA ALA A 80 -15.55 -10.30 4.76
C ALA A 80 -16.12 -9.24 5.71
N ASP A 81 -16.74 -8.21 5.14
CA ASP A 81 -17.35 -7.08 5.84
C ASP A 81 -18.58 -6.60 5.06
N ASN A 82 -19.73 -6.50 5.74
CA ASN A 82 -21.00 -6.02 5.15
C ASN A 82 -21.38 -6.62 3.79
N GLY A 83 -21.13 -7.92 3.59
CA GLY A 83 -21.49 -8.63 2.35
C GLY A 83 -20.47 -8.53 1.21
N ALA A 84 -19.33 -7.87 1.42
CA ALA A 84 -18.21 -7.79 0.48
C ALA A 84 -16.90 -8.24 1.14
N THR A 85 -15.84 -8.46 0.36
CA THR A 85 -14.50 -8.70 0.89
C THR A 85 -13.72 -7.40 0.88
N THR A 86 -13.21 -6.97 2.03
CA THR A 86 -12.28 -5.85 2.15
C THR A 86 -10.84 -6.37 2.08
N TYR A 87 -10.03 -5.73 1.25
CA TYR A 87 -8.59 -5.90 1.15
C TYR A 87 -7.92 -4.63 1.66
N ARG A 88 -7.06 -4.74 2.68
CA ARG A 88 -6.30 -3.62 3.23
C ARG A 88 -4.83 -3.92 3.27
N TYR A 89 -4.04 -3.20 2.49
CA TYR A 89 -2.59 -3.27 2.54
C TYR A 89 -2.03 -2.13 3.39
N TYR A 90 -1.17 -2.50 4.33
CA TYR A 90 -0.37 -1.62 5.17
C TYR A 90 1.07 -1.74 4.72
N ALA A 91 1.61 -0.64 4.20
CA ALA A 91 3.00 -0.60 3.78
C ALA A 91 3.93 -0.67 4.99
N GLY A 92 4.87 -1.59 4.91
CA GLY A 92 5.95 -1.73 5.88
C GLY A 92 7.25 -1.07 5.42
N LYS A 93 8.35 -1.55 5.99
CA LYS A 93 9.69 -1.37 5.46
C LYS A 93 9.72 -1.85 4.00
N ARG A 94 10.25 -1.01 3.13
CA ARG A 94 10.34 -1.32 1.70
C ARG A 94 11.41 -2.38 1.49
N HIS A 95 10.98 -3.54 0.98
CA HIS A 95 11.86 -4.59 0.47
C HIS A 95 11.62 -4.71 -1.03
N ALA A 96 12.68 -4.84 -1.83
CA ALA A 96 12.57 -4.94 -3.28
C ALA A 96 11.66 -6.12 -3.72
N SER A 97 11.69 -7.22 -2.97
CA SER A 97 10.85 -8.41 -3.16
C SER A 97 9.36 -8.17 -2.91
N ASN A 98 8.98 -7.05 -2.28
CA ASN A 98 7.61 -6.77 -1.82
C ASN A 98 6.96 -5.59 -2.57
N LEU A 99 7.66 -4.96 -3.52
CA LEU A 99 7.14 -3.81 -4.27
C LEU A 99 5.88 -4.14 -5.08
N TRP A 100 5.70 -5.41 -5.47
CA TRP A 100 4.52 -5.88 -6.18
C TRP A 100 3.24 -5.83 -5.34
N ILE A 101 3.35 -5.89 -4.01
CA ILE A 101 2.21 -5.96 -3.08
C ILE A 101 1.37 -4.68 -3.16
N GLU A 102 2.00 -3.53 -3.39
CA GLU A 102 1.33 -2.24 -3.57
C GLU A 102 0.31 -2.28 -4.73
N GLY A 103 0.58 -3.08 -5.76
CA GLY A 103 -0.30 -3.25 -6.93
C GLY A 103 -1.24 -4.46 -6.85
N ALA A 104 -1.03 -5.36 -5.89
CA ALA A 104 -1.68 -6.67 -5.87
C ALA A 104 -3.21 -6.60 -5.72
N SER A 105 -3.75 -5.53 -5.12
CA SER A 105 -5.20 -5.32 -5.01
C SER A 105 -5.89 -5.29 -6.38
N LYS A 106 -5.26 -4.69 -7.40
CA LYS A 106 -5.83 -4.59 -8.75
C LYS A 106 -6.01 -5.94 -9.44
N THR A 107 -5.21 -6.93 -9.06
CA THR A 107 -5.26 -8.28 -9.61
C THR A 107 -6.08 -9.22 -8.73
N CYS A 108 -5.88 -9.17 -7.41
CA CYS A 108 -6.47 -10.13 -6.48
C CYS A 108 -7.78 -9.68 -5.85
N ALA A 109 -8.04 -8.37 -5.77
CA ALA A 109 -9.27 -7.79 -5.23
C ALA A 109 -9.79 -6.63 -6.11
N PRO A 110 -10.09 -6.89 -7.41
CA PRO A 110 -10.66 -5.90 -8.32
C PRO A 110 -12.12 -5.55 -7.96
#